data_AF-A0A4W6EAC9-F1
#
_entry.id   AF-A0A4W6EAC9-F1
#
_cell.length_a   1.000
_cell.length_b   1.000
_cell.length_c   1.000
_cell.angle_alpha   90.00
_cell.angle_beta   90.00
_cell.angle_gamma   90.00
#
_symmetry.space_group_name_H-M   'P 1'
#
loop_
_entity.id
_entity.type
_entity.pdbx_description
1 polymer ?
#
loop_
_entity_poly.entity_id
_entity_poly.type
_entity_poly.pdbx_seq_one_letter_code
_entity_poly.pdbx_strand_id
1 'polypeptide(L)'
;LMGNLTSSPKLDTSFTTPLPLLFCQDYVMQYWMEHGAPAEKLLLGFPTHSRSFTLSTTITDLGAPFSGPATPGPYTQQIGIWSYYETCSFLKGTSVQWIDSQKVPYAVKGNQWVGFDNQRSYDAKVEYLKSRQLGGAAVWTLDMDDFSGQFCEQGKYPLISHLKHALIILQMCAEGDIHHKMPHPGNRSQQRGANYTIKEFCCSQLCDSHSIPSVMFVE
;
A
#
# COMPACT_ATOMS: atom_id res chain seq x y z
N LEU A 1 7.36 -6.77 29.51
CA LEU A 1 7.93 -5.67 28.72
C LEU A 1 6.77 -4.85 28.15
N MET A 2 6.08 -4.10 29.01
CA MET A 2 5.07 -3.12 28.58
C MET A 2 5.76 -1.75 28.63
N GLY A 3 6.16 -1.25 27.47
CA GLY A 3 6.68 0.10 27.31
C GLY A 3 5.55 1.04 26.90
N ASN A 4 5.37 2.12 27.66
CA ASN A 4 4.47 3.23 27.37
C ASN A 4 4.66 3.75 25.93
N LEU A 5 3.65 3.56 25.07
CA LEU A 5 3.53 4.22 23.76
C LEU A 5 2.90 5.62 23.90
N THR A 6 3.35 6.43 24.86
CA THR A 6 2.78 7.78 25.09
C THR A 6 3.53 8.90 24.38
N SER A 7 4.54 8.61 23.57
CA SER A 7 5.25 9.60 22.76
C SER A 7 5.05 9.36 21.26
N SER A 8 3.80 9.38 20.81
CA SER A 8 3.54 9.76 19.42
C SER A 8 3.81 11.26 19.29
N PRO A 9 4.56 11.74 18.28
CA PRO A 9 4.72 13.16 18.06
C PRO A 9 3.34 13.81 17.90
N LYS A 10 3.07 14.86 18.66
CA LYS A 10 1.88 15.68 18.48
C LYS A 10 1.96 16.27 17.07
N LEU A 11 1.03 15.89 16.21
CA LEU A 11 0.88 16.49 14.89
C LEU A 11 0.63 17.99 15.10
N ASP A 12 1.54 18.84 14.63
CA ASP A 12 1.36 20.28 14.66
C ASP A 12 0.14 20.64 13.78
N THR A 13 -0.90 21.17 14.41
CA THR A 13 -2.18 21.50 13.77
C THR A 13 -2.14 22.83 13.01
N SER A 14 -0.96 23.45 12.84
CA SER A 14 -0.80 24.77 12.24
C SER A 14 -0.83 24.80 10.70
N PHE A 15 -0.89 23.67 10.00
CA PHE A 15 -0.88 23.63 8.53
C PHE A 15 -2.28 23.50 7.92
N THR A 16 -2.75 24.58 7.30
CA THR A 16 -4.05 24.74 6.61
C THR A 16 -4.09 24.18 5.19
N THR A 17 -3.30 23.16 4.85
CA THR A 17 -3.41 22.47 3.55
C THR A 17 -3.55 20.97 3.74
N PRO A 18 -4.43 20.28 3.00
CA PRO A 18 -4.52 18.83 3.07
C PRO A 18 -3.23 18.24 2.50
N LEU A 19 -2.30 17.89 3.39
CA LEU A 19 -1.06 17.23 3.03
C LEU A 19 -1.41 15.88 2.36
N PRO A 20 -0.78 15.55 1.23
CA PRO A 20 -1.00 14.27 0.60
C PRO A 20 -0.77 13.10 1.56
N LEU A 21 -1.57 12.02 1.54
CA LEU A 21 -1.32 10.88 2.43
C LEU A 21 0.07 10.26 2.25
N LEU A 22 0.58 10.21 1.02
CA LEU A 22 1.98 9.85 0.76
C LEU A 22 2.96 10.85 1.40
N PHE A 23 2.63 12.14 1.43
CA PHE A 23 3.42 13.18 2.10
C PHE A 23 3.37 13.05 3.62
N CYS A 24 2.23 12.61 4.19
CA CYS A 24 2.11 12.36 5.63
C CYS A 24 2.90 11.10 6.04
N GLN A 25 2.81 10.01 5.28
CA GLN A 25 3.63 8.82 5.51
C GLN A 25 5.11 9.13 5.30
N ASP A 26 5.46 9.88 4.26
CA ASP A 26 6.83 10.27 3.97
C ASP A 26 7.41 11.17 5.06
N TYR A 27 6.65 12.17 5.51
CA TYR A 27 7.06 13.04 6.61
C TYR A 27 7.33 12.25 7.89
N VAL A 28 6.42 11.34 8.28
CA VAL A 28 6.59 10.53 9.50
C VAL A 28 7.80 9.61 9.38
N MET A 29 8.00 8.96 8.24
CA MET A 29 9.15 8.08 8.02
C MET A 29 10.46 8.86 8.04
N GLN A 30 10.52 10.00 7.35
CA GLN A 30 11.68 10.90 7.37
C GLN A 30 11.99 11.39 8.78
N TYR A 31 10.96 11.83 9.52
CA TYR A 31 11.14 12.28 10.90
C TYR A 31 11.83 11.22 11.76
N TRP A 32 11.39 9.97 11.72
CA TRP A 32 12.02 8.90 12.48
C TRP A 32 13.47 8.63 12.05
N MET A 33 13.74 8.64 10.75
CA MET A 33 15.10 8.44 10.21
C MET A 33 16.04 9.59 10.61
N GLU A 34 15.59 10.84 10.52
CA GLU A 34 16.34 12.03 10.94
C GLU A 34 16.66 12.04 12.43
N HIS A 35 15.84 11.35 13.25
CA HIS A 35 16.05 11.20 14.69
C HIS A 35 16.76 9.88 15.06
N GLY A 36 17.40 9.22 14.10
CA GLY A 36 18.32 8.10 14.33
C GLY A 36 17.68 6.71 14.33
N ALA A 37 16.41 6.57 13.93
CA ALA A 37 15.83 5.26 13.69
C ALA A 37 16.41 4.67 12.38
N PRO A 38 17.03 3.47 12.41
CA PRO A 38 17.51 2.84 11.18
C PRO A 38 16.35 2.49 10.25
N ALA A 39 16.48 2.81 8.95
CA ALA A 39 15.42 2.61 7.96
C ALA A 39 14.96 1.15 7.88
N GLU A 40 15.91 0.21 7.94
CA GLU A 40 15.68 -1.23 7.91
C GLU A 40 14.92 -1.77 9.14
N LYS A 41 14.67 -0.94 10.17
CA LYS A 41 13.82 -1.27 11.33
C LYS A 41 12.46 -0.59 11.29
N LEU A 42 12.22 0.31 10.35
CA LEU A 42 10.93 1.00 10.19
C LEU A 42 10.02 0.19 9.27
N LEU A 43 8.76 0.03 9.69
CA LEU A 43 7.72 -0.63 8.91
C LEU A 43 6.71 0.39 8.41
N LEU A 44 6.43 0.42 7.11
CA LEU A 44 5.43 1.30 6.52
C LEU A 44 4.02 0.73 6.75
N GLY A 45 3.07 1.56 7.17
CA GLY A 45 1.69 1.16 7.43
C GLY A 45 0.84 1.00 6.16
N PHE A 46 0.18 -0.15 6.03
CA PHE A 46 -0.78 -0.50 4.97
C PHE A 46 -2.16 -0.76 5.59
N PRO A 47 -3.12 0.16 5.45
CA PRO A 47 -4.46 -0.05 5.99
C PRO A 47 -5.28 -0.93 5.06
N THR A 48 -6.12 -1.79 5.64
CA THR A 48 -7.19 -2.55 4.96
C THR A 48 -8.57 -2.01 5.35
N HIS A 49 -8.60 -0.74 5.76
CA HIS A 49 -9.81 -0.01 6.07
C HIS A 49 -9.76 1.37 5.41
N SER A 50 -10.88 2.05 5.43
CA SER A 50 -11.08 3.37 4.85
C SER A 50 -11.47 4.39 5.91
N ARG A 51 -11.35 5.67 5.56
CA ARG A 51 -11.95 6.78 6.31
C ARG A 51 -13.07 7.39 5.49
N SER A 52 -14.21 7.54 6.13
CA SER A 52 -15.44 7.97 5.48
C SER A 52 -16.10 9.15 6.20
N PHE A 53 -16.69 10.05 5.42
CA PHE A 53 -17.25 11.32 5.88
C PHE A 53 -18.62 11.57 5.25
N THR A 54 -19.47 12.28 5.98
CA THR A 54 -20.73 12.82 5.45
C THR A 54 -20.49 14.24 4.97
N LEU A 55 -20.61 14.47 3.66
CA LEU A 55 -20.48 15.78 3.02
C LEU A 55 -21.63 16.70 3.45
N SER A 56 -21.32 17.98 3.69
CA SER A 56 -22.32 19.01 4.02
C SER A 56 -22.74 19.84 2.81
N THR A 57 -22.08 19.65 1.67
CA THR A 57 -22.34 20.37 0.41
C THR A 57 -22.31 19.38 -0.77
N THR A 58 -22.56 19.89 -1.97
CA THR A 58 -22.44 19.11 -3.22
C THR A 58 -21.00 19.02 -3.74
N ILE A 59 -20.03 19.68 -3.10
CA ILE A 59 -18.61 19.59 -3.46
C ILE A 59 -18.11 18.22 -3.03
N THR A 60 -17.39 17.53 -3.91
CA THR A 60 -16.98 16.12 -3.71
C THR A 60 -15.48 15.88 -3.80
N ASP A 61 -14.72 16.89 -4.21
CA ASP A 61 -13.27 16.80 -4.36
C ASP A 61 -12.55 16.71 -3.01
N LEU A 62 -11.24 16.40 -3.04
CA LEU A 62 -10.40 16.43 -1.85
C LEU A 62 -10.52 17.80 -1.13
N GLY A 63 -10.77 17.75 0.18
CA GLY A 63 -10.96 18.96 0.99
C GLY A 63 -12.39 19.50 1.00
N ALA A 64 -13.35 18.78 0.40
CA ALA A 64 -14.76 19.12 0.47
C ALA A 64 -15.26 19.29 1.93
N PRO A 65 -16.14 20.27 2.21
CA PRO A 65 -16.75 20.42 3.52
C PRO A 65 -17.59 19.19 3.93
N PHE A 66 -17.42 18.75 5.17
CA PHE A 66 -18.15 17.62 5.76
C PHE A 66 -18.81 18.01 7.08
N SER A 67 -19.94 17.39 7.41
CA SER A 67 -20.68 17.59 8.66
C SER A 67 -20.25 16.63 9.77
N GLY A 68 -19.52 15.56 9.42
CA GLY A 68 -18.98 14.61 10.37
C GLY A 68 -18.48 13.33 9.71
N PRO A 69 -18.05 12.34 10.51
CA PRO A 69 -17.78 11.00 10.00
C PRO A 69 -19.03 10.38 9.36
N ALA A 70 -18.82 9.47 8.42
CA ALA A 70 -19.90 8.70 7.80
C ALA A 70 -20.62 7.81 8.81
N THR A 71 -21.83 7.38 8.45
CA THR A 71 -22.58 6.41 9.23
C THR A 71 -21.81 5.08 9.33
N PRO A 72 -21.98 4.32 10.42
CA PRO A 72 -21.32 3.03 10.59
C PRO A 72 -21.58 2.08 9.42
N GLY A 73 -20.55 1.32 9.05
CA GLY A 73 -20.70 0.21 8.12
C GLY A 73 -21.51 -0.94 8.74
N PRO A 74 -22.12 -1.82 7.93
CA PRO A 74 -22.97 -2.90 8.41
C PRO A 74 -22.24 -3.96 9.27
N TYR A 75 -20.92 -4.07 9.14
CA TYR A 75 -20.09 -5.06 9.83
C TYR A 75 -19.17 -4.42 10.86
N THR A 76 -18.41 -3.38 10.49
CA THR A 76 -17.49 -2.69 11.43
C THR A 76 -18.23 -1.97 12.54
N GLN A 77 -19.46 -1.50 12.26
CA GLN A 77 -20.29 -0.74 13.20
C GLN A 77 -19.57 0.46 13.85
N GLN A 78 -18.57 1.01 13.17
CA GLN A 78 -17.78 2.14 13.62
C GLN A 78 -18.03 3.36 12.74
N ILE A 79 -18.32 4.51 13.35
CA ILE A 79 -18.52 5.76 12.62
C ILE A 79 -17.23 6.17 11.88
N GLY A 80 -17.36 6.53 10.61
CA GLY A 80 -16.27 7.02 9.77
C GLY A 80 -15.13 6.05 9.48
N ILE A 81 -15.30 4.76 9.79
CA ILE A 81 -14.39 3.69 9.39
C ILE A 81 -15.21 2.60 8.71
N TRP A 82 -14.81 2.21 7.50
CA TRP A 82 -15.32 1.01 6.85
C TRP A 82 -14.18 0.08 6.50
N SER A 83 -14.38 -1.23 6.64
CA SER A 83 -13.43 -2.22 6.15
C SER A 83 -13.26 -2.14 4.63
N TYR A 84 -12.23 -2.78 4.09
CA TYR A 84 -12.07 -2.86 2.63
C TYR A 84 -13.26 -3.57 1.97
N TYR A 85 -13.76 -4.64 2.58
CA TYR A 85 -14.92 -5.38 2.07
C TYR A 85 -16.25 -4.58 2.13
N GLU A 86 -16.43 -3.73 3.15
CA GLU A 86 -17.54 -2.76 3.20
C GLU A 86 -17.39 -1.69 2.13
N THR A 87 -16.16 -1.21 1.93
CA THR A 87 -15.83 -0.24 0.88
C THR A 87 -16.16 -0.83 -0.50
N CYS A 88 -15.76 -2.06 -0.80
CA CYS A 88 -16.13 -2.74 -2.06
C CYS A 88 -17.63 -2.78 -2.29
N SER A 89 -18.41 -3.07 -1.23
CA SER A 89 -19.88 -3.04 -1.29
C SER A 89 -20.40 -1.63 -1.59
N PHE A 90 -19.83 -0.61 -0.95
CA PHE A 90 -20.14 0.79 -1.20
C PHE A 90 -19.81 1.23 -2.63
N LEU A 91 -18.75 0.71 -3.24
CA LEU A 91 -18.32 1.08 -4.59
C LEU A 91 -19.23 0.54 -5.71
N LYS A 92 -20.08 -0.45 -5.45
CA LYS A 92 -21.01 -1.00 -6.45
C LYS A 92 -21.92 0.10 -7.01
N GLY A 93 -21.83 0.37 -8.31
CA GLY A 93 -22.60 1.43 -8.97
C GLY A 93 -22.10 2.85 -8.73
N THR A 94 -20.87 3.02 -8.21
CA THR A 94 -20.20 4.31 -8.02
C THR A 94 -18.86 4.32 -8.76
N SER A 95 -18.47 5.48 -9.28
CA SER A 95 -17.17 5.68 -9.90
C SER A 95 -16.09 5.97 -8.85
N VAL A 96 -14.98 5.26 -8.95
CA VAL A 96 -13.76 5.53 -8.17
C VAL A 96 -13.00 6.68 -8.83
N GLN A 97 -12.62 7.66 -8.02
CA GLN A 97 -11.74 8.77 -8.40
C GLN A 97 -10.35 8.55 -7.82
N TRP A 98 -9.34 9.21 -8.42
CA TRP A 98 -7.94 9.06 -8.02
C TRP A 98 -7.37 10.42 -7.63
N ILE A 99 -6.63 10.46 -6.52
CA ILE A 99 -5.95 11.69 -6.08
C ILE A 99 -4.46 11.55 -6.39
N ASP A 100 -4.02 12.16 -7.49
CA ASP A 100 -2.66 11.99 -8.00
C ASP A 100 -1.55 12.45 -7.05
N SER A 101 -1.81 13.48 -6.25
CA SER A 101 -0.85 13.98 -5.26
C SER A 101 -0.67 13.00 -4.10
N GLN A 102 -1.71 12.25 -3.74
CA GLN A 102 -1.71 11.34 -2.59
C GLN A 102 -1.49 9.87 -2.98
N LYS A 103 -1.61 9.54 -4.27
CA LYS A 103 -1.55 8.18 -4.82
C LYS A 103 -2.54 7.22 -4.16
N VAL A 104 -3.75 7.71 -3.87
CA VAL A 104 -4.85 6.91 -3.30
C VAL A 104 -6.18 7.19 -4.01
N PRO A 105 -7.10 6.22 -4.00
CA PRO A 105 -8.46 6.41 -4.49
C PRO A 105 -9.39 7.08 -3.46
N TYR A 106 -10.48 7.65 -3.97
CA TYR A 106 -11.67 7.98 -3.19
C TYR A 106 -12.93 7.73 -4.02
N ALA A 107 -14.09 7.72 -3.36
CA ALA A 107 -15.37 7.60 -4.03
C ALA A 107 -16.46 8.36 -3.28
N VAL A 108 -17.51 8.75 -4.00
CA VAL A 108 -18.68 9.44 -3.43
C VAL A 108 -19.97 8.78 -3.90
N LYS A 109 -20.89 8.54 -2.97
CA LYS A 109 -22.25 8.07 -3.26
C LYS A 109 -23.24 8.83 -2.37
N GLY A 110 -24.16 9.56 -2.98
CA GLY A 110 -25.01 10.50 -2.25
C GLY A 110 -24.15 11.56 -1.56
N ASN A 111 -24.29 11.69 -0.24
CA ASN A 111 -23.46 12.57 0.58
C ASN A 111 -22.35 11.82 1.34
N GLN A 112 -22.08 10.56 1.03
CA GLN A 112 -21.03 9.80 1.68
C GLN A 112 -19.76 9.83 0.81
N TRP A 113 -18.66 10.27 1.41
CA TRP A 113 -17.32 10.30 0.82
C TRP A 113 -16.45 9.26 1.50
N VAL A 114 -15.69 8.47 0.76
CA VAL A 114 -14.76 7.47 1.31
C VAL A 114 -13.40 7.56 0.64
N GLY A 115 -12.36 7.70 1.45
CA GLY A 115 -10.96 7.59 1.04
C GLY A 115 -10.41 6.27 1.55
N PHE A 116 -9.78 5.50 0.65
CA PHE A 116 -9.42 4.11 0.92
C PHE A 116 -8.12 3.76 0.20
N ASP A 117 -7.61 2.55 0.47
CA ASP A 117 -6.51 1.96 -0.28
C ASP A 117 -7.00 0.85 -1.21
N ASN A 118 -6.34 0.68 -2.35
CA ASN A 118 -6.54 -0.44 -3.27
C ASN A 118 -5.18 -1.01 -3.72
N GLN A 119 -5.18 -2.03 -4.58
CA GLN A 119 -3.94 -2.63 -5.10
C GLN A 119 -3.00 -1.60 -5.75
N ARG A 120 -3.54 -0.61 -6.47
CA ARG A 120 -2.75 0.46 -7.11
C ARG A 120 -2.10 1.40 -6.10
N SER A 121 -2.78 1.77 -5.01
CA SER A 121 -2.15 2.59 -3.96
C SER A 121 -1.16 1.78 -3.12
N TYR A 122 -1.40 0.47 -2.97
CA TYR A 122 -0.44 -0.45 -2.38
C TYR A 122 0.85 -0.53 -3.22
N ASP A 123 0.77 -0.57 -4.55
CA ASP A 123 1.95 -0.52 -5.42
C ASP A 123 2.79 0.74 -5.17
N ALA A 124 2.15 1.91 -5.17
CA ALA A 124 2.83 3.19 -4.91
C ALA A 124 3.51 3.23 -3.52
N LYS A 125 2.87 2.64 -2.50
CA LYS A 125 3.44 2.54 -1.16
C LYS A 125 4.59 1.53 -1.08
N VAL A 126 4.53 0.43 -1.82
CA VAL A 126 5.63 -0.54 -1.91
C VAL A 126 6.83 0.06 -2.63
N GLU A 127 6.62 0.81 -3.71
CA GLU A 127 7.67 1.57 -4.39
C GLU A 127 8.34 2.56 -3.43
N TYR A 128 7.54 3.30 -2.66
CA TYR A 128 8.03 4.20 -1.62
C TYR A 128 8.89 3.45 -0.57
N LEU A 129 8.34 2.37 0.01
CA LEU A 129 8.99 1.51 1.01
C LEU A 129 10.37 1.05 0.52
N LYS A 130 10.44 0.54 -0.71
CA LYS A 130 11.69 0.06 -1.33
C LYS A 130 12.66 1.19 -1.60
N SER A 131 12.19 2.32 -2.13
CA SER A 131 13.05 3.48 -2.43
C SER A 131 13.73 4.05 -1.18
N ARG A 132 13.07 3.94 -0.01
CA ARG A 132 13.57 4.40 1.29
C ARG A 132 14.30 3.30 2.08
N GLN A 133 14.45 2.11 1.51
CA GLN A 133 15.09 0.96 2.16
C GLN A 133 14.47 0.63 3.54
N LEU A 134 13.14 0.76 3.65
CA LEU A 134 12.44 0.45 4.88
C LEU A 134 12.44 -1.07 5.15
N GLY A 135 12.39 -1.46 6.42
CA GLY A 135 12.47 -2.85 6.86
C GLY A 135 11.29 -3.74 6.46
N GLY A 136 10.15 -3.14 6.11
CA GLY A 136 8.96 -3.91 5.79
C GLY A 136 7.66 -3.12 5.82
N ALA A 137 6.57 -3.87 5.79
CA ALA A 137 5.20 -3.38 5.84
C ALA A 137 4.52 -3.84 7.14
N ALA A 138 3.70 -2.97 7.72
CA ALA A 138 2.80 -3.28 8.82
C ALA A 138 1.35 -3.14 8.33
N VAL A 139 0.55 -4.19 8.45
CA VAL A 139 -0.85 -4.21 7.98
C VAL A 139 -1.79 -4.01 9.16
N TRP A 140 -2.74 -3.07 9.01
CA TRP A 140 -3.85 -2.87 9.94
C TRP A 140 -5.18 -2.95 9.17
N THR A 141 -5.96 -4.02 9.26
CA THR A 141 -5.73 -5.31 9.96
C THR A 141 -6.00 -6.49 9.02
N LEU A 142 -5.81 -7.72 9.49
CA LEU A 142 -6.10 -8.92 8.69
C LEU A 142 -7.61 -9.08 8.43
N ASP A 143 -8.44 -8.80 9.43
CA ASP A 143 -9.90 -9.03 9.41
C ASP A 143 -10.67 -8.00 8.57
N MET A 144 -10.06 -6.84 8.24
CA MET A 144 -10.70 -5.79 7.44
C MET A 144 -10.44 -5.89 5.93
N ASP A 145 -9.51 -6.73 5.49
CA ASP A 145 -9.39 -7.10 4.07
C ASP A 145 -10.57 -8.02 3.66
N ASP A 146 -10.82 -8.23 2.36
CA ASP A 146 -11.80 -9.23 1.92
C ASP A 146 -11.25 -10.66 2.09
N PHE A 147 -11.12 -11.08 3.35
CA PHE A 147 -10.58 -12.38 3.75
C PHE A 147 -11.37 -13.57 3.17
N SER A 148 -12.66 -13.36 2.91
CA SER A 148 -13.58 -14.36 2.37
C SER A 148 -13.52 -14.44 0.84
N GLY A 149 -13.13 -13.35 0.18
CA GLY A 149 -13.18 -13.16 -1.27
C GLY A 149 -14.58 -13.01 -1.85
N GLN A 150 -15.57 -12.65 -1.03
CA GLN A 150 -16.99 -12.60 -1.41
C GLN A 150 -17.51 -11.19 -1.71
N PHE A 151 -16.75 -10.14 -1.39
CA PHE A 151 -17.25 -8.77 -1.44
C PHE A 151 -16.66 -7.98 -2.61
N CYS A 152 -15.38 -8.18 -2.91
CA CYS A 152 -14.62 -7.36 -3.85
C CYS A 152 -14.42 -7.99 -5.24
N GLU A 153 -14.77 -9.27 -5.42
CA GLU A 153 -14.54 -10.03 -6.67
C GLU A 153 -13.04 -10.11 -7.07
N GLN A 154 -12.15 -10.01 -6.09
CA GLN A 154 -10.68 -10.00 -6.27
C GLN A 154 -9.98 -11.22 -5.63
N GLY A 155 -10.74 -12.22 -5.18
CA GLY A 155 -10.24 -13.37 -4.43
C GLY A 155 -10.04 -13.06 -2.94
N LYS A 156 -9.47 -14.02 -2.20
CA LYS A 156 -9.26 -13.90 -0.74
C LYS A 156 -8.07 -13.00 -0.43
N TYR A 157 -8.22 -12.14 0.58
CA TYR A 157 -7.19 -11.21 1.03
C TYR A 157 -6.57 -10.41 -0.13
N PRO A 158 -7.39 -9.70 -0.93
CA PRO A 158 -6.93 -9.10 -2.17
C PRO A 158 -5.89 -8.00 -1.96
N LEU A 159 -5.89 -7.29 -0.83
CA LEU A 159 -4.87 -6.29 -0.54
C LEU A 159 -3.62 -6.91 0.07
N ILE A 160 -3.78 -7.80 1.05
CA ILE A 160 -2.66 -8.40 1.77
C ILE A 160 -1.87 -9.37 0.88
N SER A 161 -2.56 -10.17 0.07
CA SER A 161 -1.92 -11.06 -0.90
C SER A 161 -1.18 -10.24 -1.96
N HIS A 162 -1.76 -9.13 -2.40
CA HIS A 162 -1.11 -8.21 -3.35
C HIS A 162 0.16 -7.59 -2.76
N LEU A 163 0.10 -7.08 -1.53
CA LEU A 163 1.27 -6.56 -0.80
C LEU A 163 2.40 -7.59 -0.74
N LYS A 164 2.08 -8.83 -0.36
CA LYS A 164 3.07 -9.92 -0.29
C LYS A 164 3.74 -10.14 -1.65
N HIS A 165 2.98 -10.20 -2.74
CA HIS A 165 3.55 -10.38 -4.07
C HIS A 165 4.39 -9.17 -4.51
N ALA A 166 3.92 -7.94 -4.28
CA ALA A 166 4.63 -6.71 -4.66
C ALA A 166 5.98 -6.56 -3.94
N LEU A 167 6.04 -6.95 -2.65
CA LEU A 167 7.29 -6.98 -1.89
C LEU A 167 8.30 -7.99 -2.43
N ILE A 168 7.84 -9.11 -2.99
CA ILE A 168 8.70 -10.15 -3.59
C ILE A 168 9.13 -9.77 -5.03
N ILE A 169 8.20 -9.31 -5.86
CA ILE A 169 8.41 -9.14 -7.31
C ILE A 169 9.27 -7.91 -7.64
N LEU A 170 9.08 -6.77 -6.95
CA LEU A 170 9.85 -5.56 -7.28
C LEU A 170 11.33 -5.62 -6.86
N GLN A 171 11.82 -6.74 -6.31
CA GLN A 171 13.26 -7.00 -6.16
C GLN A 171 13.88 -7.43 -7.51
N MET A 172 13.07 -7.99 -8.42
CA MET A 172 13.53 -8.58 -9.69
C MET A 172 13.81 -7.55 -10.80
N CYS A 173 13.22 -6.35 -10.71
CA CYS A 173 13.36 -5.33 -11.75
C CYS A 173 14.54 -4.37 -11.54
N ALA A 174 15.21 -4.40 -10.38
CA ALA A 174 16.29 -3.45 -10.06
C ALA A 174 17.69 -3.90 -10.56
N GLU A 175 17.87 -5.18 -10.89
CA GLU A 175 19.16 -5.72 -11.36
C GLU A 175 19.23 -5.91 -12.89
N GLY A 176 18.16 -5.57 -13.62
CA GLY A 176 18.08 -5.72 -15.08
C GLY A 176 18.75 -4.62 -15.90
N ASP A 177 19.14 -3.49 -15.29
CA ASP A 177 19.63 -2.29 -15.99
C ASP A 177 21.15 -2.04 -15.82
N ILE A 178 21.94 -3.07 -15.51
CA ILE A 178 23.40 -3.00 -15.68
C ILE A 178 23.79 -3.59 -17.03
N HIS A 179 23.95 -2.69 -18.01
CA HIS A 179 24.67 -2.85 -19.28
C HIS A 179 25.56 -4.11 -19.36
N HIS A 180 25.00 -5.24 -19.80
CA HIS A 180 25.80 -6.29 -20.41
C HIS A 180 25.66 -6.15 -21.91
N LYS A 181 26.74 -5.66 -22.55
CA LYS A 181 26.89 -5.76 -24.01
C LYS A 181 26.63 -7.21 -24.41
N MET A 182 25.56 -7.45 -25.15
CA MET A 182 25.38 -8.72 -25.84
C MET A 182 26.60 -8.94 -26.75
N PRO A 183 27.27 -10.10 -26.73
CA PRO A 183 28.20 -10.45 -27.78
C PRO A 183 27.41 -10.60 -29.09
N HIS A 184 27.87 -9.97 -30.16
CA HIS A 184 27.30 -10.17 -31.50
C HIS A 184 27.23 -11.67 -31.86
N PRO A 185 26.22 -12.11 -32.62
CA PRO A 185 26.10 -13.51 -33.02
C PRO A 185 27.16 -13.83 -34.09
N GLY A 186 28.30 -14.36 -33.65
CA GLY A 186 29.31 -14.98 -34.48
C GLY A 186 29.12 -16.50 -34.54
N ASN A 187 28.71 -16.97 -35.70
CA ASN A 187 28.73 -18.35 -36.20
C ASN A 187 27.84 -19.43 -35.56
N ARG A 188 27.09 -20.02 -36.50
CA ARG A 188 26.09 -21.08 -36.40
C ARG A 188 26.79 -22.45 -36.38
N SER A 189 27.12 -23.01 -35.20
CA SER A 189 27.43 -24.45 -35.09
C SER A 189 27.59 -24.98 -33.65
N GLN A 190 26.72 -24.64 -32.69
CA GLN A 190 26.50 -25.53 -31.52
C GLN A 190 25.25 -25.12 -30.73
N GLN A 191 24.10 -25.71 -31.08
CA GLN A 191 22.99 -25.82 -30.16
C GLN A 191 22.64 -27.30 -30.02
N ARG A 192 23.11 -27.90 -28.93
CA ARG A 192 22.50 -29.11 -28.36
C ARG A 192 22.35 -28.90 -26.86
N GLY A 193 21.11 -28.79 -26.43
CA GLY A 193 20.64 -29.22 -25.11
C GLY A 193 20.96 -28.29 -23.94
N ALA A 194 20.16 -27.24 -23.77
CA ALA A 194 20.01 -26.56 -22.47
C ALA A 194 18.65 -25.85 -22.44
N ASN A 195 17.57 -26.60 -22.26
CA ASN A 195 16.25 -26.03 -21.96
C ASN A 195 16.21 -25.63 -20.47
N TYR A 196 16.87 -24.52 -20.13
CA TYR A 196 16.67 -23.90 -18.82
C TYR A 196 15.45 -22.99 -18.92
N THR A 197 14.41 -23.31 -18.15
CA THR A 197 13.19 -22.50 -18.10
C THR A 197 13.47 -21.28 -17.22
N ILE A 198 13.00 -20.09 -17.60
CA ILE A 198 13.18 -18.80 -16.86
C ILE A 198 12.92 -18.92 -15.34
N LYS A 199 12.07 -19.88 -14.92
CA LYS A 199 11.82 -20.23 -13.52
C LYS A 199 13.05 -20.65 -12.72
N GLU A 200 13.97 -21.42 -13.30
CA GLU A 200 15.13 -21.96 -12.57
C GLU A 200 16.19 -20.90 -12.31
N PHE A 201 16.34 -19.93 -13.21
CA PHE A 201 17.29 -18.82 -13.06
C PHE A 201 16.85 -17.82 -11.98
N CYS A 202 15.53 -17.57 -11.84
CA CYS A 202 14.99 -16.73 -10.76
C CYS A 202 15.26 -17.32 -9.37
N CYS A 203 15.33 -18.65 -9.25
CA CYS A 203 15.48 -19.31 -7.96
C CYS A 203 16.91 -19.21 -7.41
N SER A 204 17.93 -19.14 -8.27
CA SER A 204 19.33 -19.06 -7.83
C SER A 204 19.77 -17.68 -7.36
N GLN A 205 19.19 -16.59 -7.90
CA GLN A 205 19.52 -15.22 -7.47
C GLN A 205 18.76 -14.78 -6.20
N LEU A 206 17.64 -15.42 -5.88
CA LEU A 206 16.89 -15.20 -4.63
C LEU A 206 17.68 -15.57 -3.36
N CYS A 207 18.77 -16.34 -3.49
CA CYS A 207 19.56 -16.80 -2.35
C CYS A 207 20.63 -15.80 -1.86
N ASP A 208 20.98 -14.77 -2.65
CA ASP A 208 22.08 -13.85 -2.30
C ASP A 208 21.62 -12.43 -1.91
N SER A 209 20.32 -12.09 -2.03
CA SER A 209 19.84 -10.77 -1.62
C SER A 209 19.57 -10.71 -0.12
N HIS A 210 20.50 -10.11 0.62
CA HIS A 210 20.27 -9.74 2.01
C HIS A 210 19.06 -8.79 2.14
N SER A 211 17.96 -9.33 2.67
CA SER A 211 16.80 -8.65 3.27
C SER A 211 15.60 -8.37 2.35
N ILE A 212 14.78 -9.39 2.11
CA ILE A 212 13.38 -9.20 1.67
C ILE A 212 12.63 -8.45 2.79
N PRO A 213 11.95 -7.32 2.52
CA PRO A 213 11.20 -6.61 3.55
C PRO A 213 10.09 -7.49 4.14
N SER A 214 9.95 -7.46 5.47
CA SER A 214 9.01 -8.32 6.20
C SER A 214 7.58 -7.75 6.20
N VAL A 215 6.57 -8.59 6.41
CA VAL A 215 5.18 -8.15 6.66
C VAL A 215 4.80 -8.49 8.10
N MET A 216 4.42 -7.47 8.87
CA MET A 216 3.89 -7.59 10.23
C MET A 216 2.39 -7.31 10.21
N PHE A 217 1.60 -8.11 10.91
CA PHE A 217 0.18 -7.80 11.14
C PHE A 217 0.05 -7.15 12.51
N VAL A 218 -0.73 -6.07 12.57
CA VAL A 218 -1.02 -5.34 13.80
C VAL A 218 -2.51 -5.54 14.09
N GLU A 219 -2.81 -6.03 15.28
CA GLU A 219 -4.17 -6.26 15.82
C GLU A 219 -4.59 -5.15 16.79
#